data_AF-A0A1F8JK63-F1
#
_entry.id   AF-A0A1F8JK63-F1
#
_cell.length_a   1.000
_cell.length_b   1.000
_cell.length_c   1.000
_cell.angle_alpha   90.00
_cell.angle_beta   90.00
_cell.angle_gamma   90.00
#
_symmetry.space_group_name_H-M   'P 1'
#
loop_
_entity.id
_entity.type
_entity.pdbx_description
1 polymer ?
#
loop_
_entity_poly.entity_id
_entity_poly.type
_entity_poly.pdbx_seq_one_letter_code
_entity_poly.pdbx_strand_id
1 'polypeptide(L)'
;MLYKSLFIFFILLLTSCNFNENKSNKIKNIKILEISRKKDDKYFDFEKVEMRKIRNYSFENEVDNLPKITKEYFRCKGNALNPERIDETNKEDIKVFLDCDGSSKHSLPIINGSENVYSILVELLNYIQKRTKKRVNITCGHRCPKHNAYSDFYLNAKTSKHMIGAEVDFYVDSYEYKPHDILEIIFNFYKEKKIYKNKTEYQNFYEYTKDLDVKAPAFYNKEIFIKTYDFDEGRDFSNRHPYPYISIQVLFDKDKNEKVSYSYEKANKNLLRF
;
A
#
# COMPACT_ATOMS: atom_id res chain seq x y z
N MET A 1 8.02 -59.10 36.30
CA MET A 1 9.22 -58.97 35.43
C MET A 1 8.96 -58.28 34.09
N LEU A 2 7.72 -58.13 33.59
CA LEU A 2 7.44 -57.47 32.31
C LEU A 2 7.73 -55.95 32.25
N TYR A 3 7.57 -55.21 33.36
CA TYR A 3 7.76 -53.75 33.36
C TYR A 3 9.23 -53.30 33.23
N LYS A 4 10.20 -54.15 33.63
CA LYS A 4 11.63 -53.84 33.44
C LYS A 4 12.06 -54.00 31.98
N SER A 5 11.46 -54.92 31.23
CA SER A 5 11.74 -55.07 29.79
C SER A 5 11.14 -53.93 28.96
N LEU A 6 9.97 -53.39 29.33
CA LEU A 6 9.36 -52.27 28.60
C LEU A 6 10.15 -50.96 28.78
N PHE A 7 10.72 -50.73 29.96
CA PHE A 7 11.50 -49.52 30.24
C PHE A 7 12.84 -49.47 29.48
N ILE A 8 13.50 -50.62 29.31
CA ILE A 8 14.72 -50.73 28.51
C ILE A 8 14.42 -50.49 27.01
N PHE A 9 13.26 -50.94 26.52
CA PHE A 9 12.85 -50.70 25.14
C PHE A 9 12.57 -49.21 24.85
N PHE A 10 12.04 -48.48 25.85
CA PHE A 10 11.76 -47.05 25.72
C PHE A 10 13.03 -46.18 25.73
N ILE A 11 14.07 -46.57 26.48
CA ILE A 11 15.36 -45.87 26.49
C ILE A 11 16.11 -46.05 25.15
N LEU A 12 15.98 -47.21 24.51
CA LEU A 12 16.59 -47.46 23.19
C LEU A 12 15.93 -46.65 22.06
N LEU A 13 14.67 -46.23 22.22
CA LEU A 13 13.97 -45.38 21.25
C LEU A 13 14.33 -43.90 21.35
N LEU A 14 14.98 -43.46 22.45
CA LEU A 14 15.36 -42.06 22.66
C LEU A 14 16.79 -41.71 22.21
N THR A 15 17.60 -42.69 21.77
CA THR A 15 18.98 -42.47 21.32
C THR A 15 19.16 -42.34 19.80
N SER A 16 18.07 -42.23 19.02
CA SER A 16 18.12 -42.21 17.54
C SER A 16 17.94 -40.84 16.87
N CYS A 17 18.16 -39.74 17.60
CA CYS A 17 18.29 -38.40 17.01
C CYS A 17 19.71 -37.86 17.22
N ASN A 18 20.68 -38.44 16.53
CA ASN A 18 22.00 -37.82 16.39
C ASN A 18 21.90 -36.78 15.27
N PHE A 19 21.66 -35.51 15.64
CA PHE A 19 21.62 -34.38 14.72
C PHE A 19 23.05 -34.14 14.21
N ASN A 20 23.39 -34.83 13.12
CA ASN A 20 24.71 -34.78 12.50
C ASN A 20 24.82 -33.46 11.71
N GLU A 21 25.32 -32.42 12.37
CA GLU A 21 25.88 -31.23 11.72
C GLU A 21 27.14 -31.63 10.93
N ASN A 22 26.95 -32.18 9.73
CA ASN A 22 28.03 -32.38 8.76
C ASN A 22 27.48 -32.43 7.33
N LYS A 23 26.89 -31.31 6.88
CA LYS A 23 26.66 -31.05 5.45
C LYS A 23 27.92 -30.55 4.72
N SER A 24 29.13 -30.96 5.12
CA SER A 24 30.38 -30.58 4.46
C SER A 24 31.15 -31.73 3.80
N ASN A 25 30.75 -33.00 3.97
CA ASN A 25 31.54 -34.15 3.48
C ASN A 25 30.92 -34.98 2.34
N LYS A 26 29.80 -34.55 1.74
CA LYS A 26 29.21 -35.23 0.56
C LYS A 26 29.78 -34.80 -0.81
N ILE A 27 30.86 -34.02 -0.82
CA ILE A 27 31.57 -33.60 -2.04
C ILE A 27 33.02 -34.14 -2.04
N LYS A 28 33.23 -35.42 -1.70
CA LYS A 28 34.58 -36.03 -1.75
C LYS A 28 34.78 -37.09 -2.84
N ASN A 29 33.74 -37.44 -3.59
CA ASN A 29 33.83 -38.43 -4.68
C ASN A 29 33.27 -37.92 -6.01
N ILE A 30 33.32 -36.61 -6.27
CA ILE A 30 33.25 -36.14 -7.66
C ILE A 30 34.67 -36.30 -8.19
N LYS A 31 34.92 -37.33 -9.00
CA LYS A 31 36.07 -37.33 -9.92
C LYS A 31 35.85 -36.13 -10.84
N ILE A 32 36.45 -34.99 -10.50
CA ILE A 32 36.59 -33.88 -11.42
C ILE A 32 37.44 -34.44 -12.54
N LEU A 33 36.83 -34.68 -13.71
CA LEU A 33 37.58 -34.87 -14.94
C LEU A 33 38.39 -33.59 -15.10
N GLU A 34 39.69 -33.66 -14.89
CA GLU A 34 40.59 -32.57 -15.25
C GLU A 34 40.48 -32.39 -16.76
N ILE A 35 39.72 -31.38 -17.17
CA ILE A 35 39.64 -31.00 -18.58
C ILE A 35 40.99 -30.36 -18.90
N SER A 36 41.95 -31.18 -19.32
CA SER A 36 43.24 -30.70 -19.83
C SER A 36 43.02 -30.15 -21.22
N ARG A 37 43.22 -28.85 -21.40
CA ARG A 37 43.13 -28.19 -22.71
C ARG A 37 44.23 -28.70 -23.62
N LYS A 38 43.90 -28.99 -24.88
CA LYS A 38 44.90 -29.40 -25.87
C LYS A 38 45.61 -28.16 -26.41
N LYS A 39 46.86 -28.34 -26.83
CA LYS A 39 47.69 -27.26 -27.40
C LYS A 39 47.04 -26.57 -28.60
N ASP A 40 46.12 -27.27 -29.28
CA ASP A 40 45.43 -26.81 -30.49
C ASP A 40 44.01 -26.28 -30.23
N ASP A 41 43.62 -26.11 -28.97
CA ASP A 41 42.33 -25.52 -28.63
C ASP A 41 42.28 -24.05 -29.09
N LYS A 42 41.34 -23.72 -29.98
CA LYS A 42 41.13 -22.37 -30.47
C LYS A 42 40.33 -21.57 -29.45
N TYR A 43 40.92 -20.51 -28.93
CA TYR A 43 40.22 -19.55 -28.09
C TYR A 43 39.56 -18.50 -28.98
N PHE A 44 38.27 -18.29 -28.77
CA PHE A 44 37.57 -17.14 -29.30
C PHE A 44 37.67 -16.03 -28.26
N ASP A 45 38.40 -14.97 -28.59
CA ASP A 45 38.33 -13.73 -27.82
C ASP A 45 36.95 -13.13 -28.04
N PHE A 46 36.10 -13.26 -27.04
CA PHE A 46 34.87 -12.50 -27.00
C PHE A 46 35.24 -11.05 -26.68
N GLU A 47 34.81 -10.13 -27.53
CA GLU A 47 34.86 -8.71 -27.20
C GLU A 47 34.24 -8.51 -25.81
N LYS A 48 34.87 -7.68 -24.96
CA LYS A 48 34.33 -7.33 -23.66
C LYS A 48 32.92 -6.81 -23.87
N VAL A 49 31.93 -7.57 -23.41
CA VAL A 49 30.54 -7.13 -23.36
C VAL A 49 30.51 -5.93 -22.43
N GLU A 50 30.46 -4.72 -22.98
CA GLU A 50 30.17 -3.54 -22.20
C GLU A 50 28.77 -3.70 -21.62
N MET A 51 28.65 -3.67 -20.28
CA MET A 51 27.35 -3.62 -19.64
C MET A 51 26.64 -2.37 -20.16
N ARG A 52 25.63 -2.55 -21.02
CA ARG A 52 24.72 -1.47 -21.39
C ARG A 52 24.16 -0.91 -20.10
N LYS A 53 24.36 0.39 -19.85
CA LYS A 53 23.62 1.11 -18.81
C LYS A 53 22.14 0.82 -19.01
N ILE A 54 21.54 0.12 -18.05
CA ILE A 54 20.11 -0.13 -18.02
C ILE A 54 19.46 1.26 -18.07
N ARG A 55 18.63 1.50 -19.09
CA ARG A 55 17.82 2.71 -19.12
C ARG A 55 16.78 2.55 -18.02
N ASN A 56 16.77 3.48 -17.07
CA ASN A 56 15.73 3.53 -16.04
C ASN A 56 14.35 3.51 -16.73
N TYR A 57 13.43 2.71 -16.20
CA TYR A 57 12.06 2.69 -16.70
C TYR A 57 11.41 4.06 -16.48
N SER A 58 10.42 4.42 -17.32
CA SER A 58 9.77 5.74 -17.25
C SER A 58 9.08 6.04 -15.91
N PHE A 59 8.79 5.00 -15.11
CA PHE A 59 8.26 5.10 -13.75
C PHE A 59 9.34 5.20 -12.66
N GLU A 60 10.61 4.99 -12.98
CA GLU A 60 11.77 5.08 -12.07
C GLU A 60 12.36 6.50 -12.02
N ASN A 61 11.57 7.52 -12.33
CA ASN A 61 11.98 8.89 -12.02
C ASN A 61 12.00 9.03 -10.50
N GLU A 62 13.17 8.91 -9.88
CA GLU A 62 13.31 9.06 -8.44
C GLU A 62 12.95 10.47 -7.99
N VAL A 63 12.29 10.57 -6.83
CA VAL A 63 12.17 11.82 -6.08
C VAL A 63 13.11 11.68 -4.90
N ASP A 64 14.26 12.34 -4.96
CA ASP A 64 15.28 12.33 -3.90
C ASP A 64 15.71 10.90 -3.48
N ASN A 65 16.08 10.05 -4.45
CA ASN A 65 16.46 8.64 -4.27
C ASN A 65 15.35 7.72 -3.73
N LEU A 66 14.09 8.17 -3.76
CA LEU A 66 12.92 7.36 -3.42
C LEU A 66 12.08 7.10 -4.69
N PRO A 67 11.48 5.90 -4.81
CA PRO A 67 10.54 5.62 -5.89
C PRO A 67 9.42 6.65 -5.92
N LYS A 68 9.22 7.29 -7.08
CA LYS A 68 8.11 8.23 -7.25
C LYS A 68 6.78 7.50 -7.08
N ILE A 69 5.91 8.11 -6.29
CA ILE A 69 4.55 7.60 -6.09
C ILE A 69 3.78 7.81 -7.39
N THR A 70 3.26 6.72 -7.93
CA THR A 70 2.38 6.70 -9.10
C THR A 70 0.98 6.26 -8.68
N LYS A 71 0.02 6.32 -9.61
CA LYS A 71 -1.33 5.78 -9.38
C LYS A 71 -1.32 4.30 -8.95
N GLU A 72 -0.29 3.54 -9.30
CA GLU A 72 -0.19 2.12 -8.99
C GLU A 72 -0.09 1.85 -7.47
N TYR A 73 0.44 2.81 -6.70
CA TYR A 73 0.49 2.73 -5.23
C TYR A 73 -0.89 2.83 -4.57
N PHE A 74 -1.90 3.25 -5.33
CA PHE A 74 -3.28 3.36 -4.87
C PHE A 74 -4.10 2.11 -5.22
N ARG A 75 -3.52 1.07 -5.84
CA ARG A 75 -4.31 -0.12 -6.15
C ARG A 75 -4.88 -0.76 -4.90
N CYS A 76 -6.03 -1.41 -5.08
CA CYS A 76 -6.71 -2.14 -4.02
C CYS A 76 -5.82 -3.25 -3.46
N LYS A 77 -5.77 -3.31 -2.13
CA LYS A 77 -4.94 -4.23 -1.37
C LYS A 77 -5.71 -5.43 -0.82
N GLY A 78 -6.92 -5.68 -1.34
CA GLY A 78 -7.69 -6.85 -0.97
C GLY A 78 -6.90 -8.14 -1.17
N ASN A 79 -7.14 -9.10 -0.31
CA ASN A 79 -6.49 -10.40 -0.35
C ASN A 79 -7.52 -11.51 -0.08
N ALA A 80 -7.70 -12.42 -1.05
CA ALA A 80 -8.62 -13.55 -0.91
C ALA A 80 -8.26 -14.51 0.24
N LEU A 81 -7.01 -14.46 0.72
CA LEU A 81 -6.54 -15.23 1.87
C LEU A 81 -6.94 -14.60 3.21
N ASN A 82 -7.50 -13.39 3.21
CA ASN A 82 -8.02 -12.79 4.42
C ASN A 82 -9.21 -13.63 4.94
N PRO A 83 -9.32 -13.82 6.26
CA PRO A 83 -10.41 -14.60 6.84
C PRO A 83 -11.76 -13.93 6.54
N GLU A 84 -12.81 -14.72 6.45
CA GLU A 84 -14.17 -14.20 6.31
C GLU A 84 -14.53 -13.29 7.49
N ARG A 85 -15.33 -12.26 7.21
CA ARG A 85 -15.84 -11.34 8.22
C ARG A 85 -17.33 -11.58 8.39
N ILE A 86 -17.73 -11.83 9.62
CA ILE A 86 -19.13 -12.10 9.97
C ILE A 86 -19.67 -10.84 10.66
N ASP A 87 -20.76 -10.30 10.11
CA ASP A 87 -21.57 -9.27 10.75
C ASP A 87 -22.73 -9.93 11.49
N GLU A 88 -22.61 -10.00 12.81
CA GLU A 88 -23.62 -10.55 13.72
C GLU A 88 -24.48 -9.45 14.37
N THR A 89 -24.41 -8.20 13.90
CA THR A 89 -25.20 -7.09 14.47
C THR A 89 -26.71 -7.35 14.39
N ASN A 90 -27.15 -8.09 13.37
CA ASN A 90 -28.50 -8.65 13.29
C ASN A 90 -28.45 -10.18 13.33
N LYS A 91 -28.85 -10.77 14.46
CA LYS A 91 -28.87 -12.23 14.67
C LYS A 91 -29.79 -12.98 13.70
N GLU A 92 -30.75 -12.30 13.09
CA GLU A 92 -31.67 -12.88 12.09
C GLU A 92 -31.13 -12.77 10.65
N ASP A 93 -30.08 -11.99 10.42
CA ASP A 93 -29.50 -11.72 9.09
C ASP A 93 -27.96 -11.64 9.20
N ILE A 94 -27.35 -12.79 9.53
CA ILE A 94 -25.89 -12.92 9.60
C ILE A 94 -25.32 -12.74 8.19
N LYS A 95 -24.48 -11.72 8.02
CA LYS A 95 -23.82 -11.45 6.74
C LYS A 95 -22.37 -11.86 6.79
N VAL A 96 -21.96 -12.63 5.78
CA VAL A 96 -20.56 -13.03 5.58
C VAL A 96 -19.97 -12.19 4.46
N PHE A 97 -18.89 -11.48 4.77
CA PHE A 97 -18.12 -10.69 3.83
C PHE A 97 -16.80 -11.39 3.53
N LEU A 98 -16.55 -11.61 2.25
CA LEU A 98 -15.28 -12.10 1.73
C LEU A 98 -14.54 -10.96 1.05
N ASP A 99 -13.23 -10.94 1.23
CA ASP A 99 -12.39 -9.94 0.58
C ASP A 99 -12.29 -10.17 -0.94
N CYS A 100 -11.79 -9.19 -1.69
CA CYS A 100 -11.39 -9.35 -3.09
C CYS A 100 -9.93 -9.83 -3.22
N ASP A 101 -9.51 -10.18 -4.43
CA ASP A 101 -8.12 -10.60 -4.71
C ASP A 101 -7.21 -9.39 -5.08
N GLY A 102 -7.64 -8.19 -4.66
CA GLY A 102 -6.92 -6.94 -4.86
C GLY A 102 -6.70 -6.56 -6.32
N SER A 103 -5.54 -5.95 -6.58
CA SER A 103 -5.12 -5.44 -7.88
C SER A 103 -5.07 -6.47 -9.02
N SER A 104 -5.10 -7.76 -8.69
CA SER A 104 -5.02 -8.84 -9.68
C SER A 104 -6.33 -9.11 -10.43
N LYS A 105 -7.47 -8.68 -9.86
CA LYS A 105 -8.81 -8.97 -10.41
C LYS A 105 -9.58 -7.76 -10.89
N HIS A 106 -9.10 -6.57 -10.57
CA HIS A 106 -9.74 -5.36 -11.03
C HIS A 106 -8.79 -4.18 -11.13
N SER A 107 -9.19 -3.22 -11.95
CA SER A 107 -8.45 -1.99 -12.17
C SER A 107 -8.59 -0.98 -11.01
N LEU A 108 -7.87 0.13 -11.13
CA LEU A 108 -8.27 1.41 -10.52
C LEU A 108 -9.56 1.93 -11.17
N PRO A 109 -10.23 2.94 -10.58
CA PRO A 109 -11.38 3.59 -11.21
C PRO A 109 -11.05 4.15 -12.59
N ILE A 110 -11.99 4.05 -13.52
CA ILE A 110 -11.92 4.66 -14.84
C ILE A 110 -12.32 6.14 -14.71
N ILE A 111 -11.33 7.02 -14.81
CA ILE A 111 -11.48 8.47 -14.77
C ILE A 111 -10.98 9.01 -16.10
N ASN A 112 -11.83 9.71 -16.84
CA ASN A 112 -11.50 10.25 -18.17
C ASN A 112 -11.08 9.16 -19.18
N GLY A 113 -11.79 8.04 -19.17
CA GLY A 113 -11.58 6.96 -20.14
C GLY A 113 -10.37 6.06 -19.87
N SER A 114 -9.66 6.22 -18.74
CA SER A 114 -8.54 5.35 -18.37
C SER A 114 -8.46 5.09 -16.86
N GLU A 115 -7.78 4.01 -16.46
CA GLU A 115 -7.50 3.70 -15.05
C GLU A 115 -6.75 4.86 -14.39
N ASN A 116 -7.30 5.46 -13.33
CA ASN A 116 -6.66 6.57 -12.67
C ASN A 116 -7.11 6.78 -11.21
N VAL A 117 -6.42 7.71 -10.55
CA VAL A 117 -6.82 8.36 -9.30
C VAL A 117 -6.76 9.87 -9.49
N TYR A 118 -7.30 10.63 -8.53
CA TYR A 118 -7.23 12.09 -8.61
C TYR A 118 -5.78 12.57 -8.49
N SER A 119 -5.35 13.34 -9.50
CA SER A 119 -3.95 13.77 -9.69
C SER A 119 -3.38 14.51 -8.48
N ILE A 120 -4.21 15.33 -7.81
CA ILE A 120 -3.82 16.07 -6.60
C ILE A 120 -3.29 15.16 -5.48
N LEU A 121 -3.84 13.96 -5.31
CA LEU A 121 -3.36 13.02 -4.30
C LEU A 121 -1.92 12.58 -4.61
N VAL A 122 -1.67 12.19 -5.87
CA VAL A 122 -0.33 11.79 -6.33
C VAL A 122 0.65 12.96 -6.23
N GLU A 123 0.22 14.18 -6.58
CA GLU A 123 1.04 15.38 -6.48
C GLU A 123 1.43 15.71 -5.03
N LEU A 124 0.48 15.64 -4.09
CA LEU A 124 0.72 15.91 -2.67
C LEU A 124 1.66 14.88 -2.04
N LEU A 125 1.42 13.59 -2.26
CA LEU A 125 2.27 12.55 -1.66
C LEU A 125 3.71 12.60 -2.19
N ASN A 126 3.90 12.87 -3.48
CA ASN A 126 5.25 13.09 -4.03
C ASN A 126 5.90 14.36 -3.50
N TYR A 127 5.12 15.43 -3.29
CA TYR A 127 5.65 16.66 -2.69
C TYR A 127 6.08 16.44 -1.24
N ILE A 128 5.28 15.70 -0.46
CA ILE A 128 5.64 15.30 0.90
C ILE A 128 6.93 14.49 0.89
N GLN A 129 7.02 13.45 0.05
CA GLN A 129 8.21 12.60 -0.09
C GLN A 129 9.46 13.43 -0.44
N LYS A 130 9.32 14.42 -1.34
CA LYS A 130 10.39 15.35 -1.72
C LYS A 130 10.84 16.22 -0.54
N ARG A 131 9.89 16.74 0.24
CA ARG A 131 10.17 17.66 1.35
C ARG A 131 10.78 16.96 2.55
N THR A 132 10.29 15.78 2.88
CA THR A 132 10.79 14.99 4.01
C THR A 132 12.04 14.19 3.65
N LYS A 133 12.23 13.85 2.37
CA LYS A 133 13.22 12.84 1.91
C LYS A 133 13.00 11.49 2.60
N LYS A 134 11.75 11.20 2.95
CA LYS A 134 11.31 9.98 3.63
C LYS A 134 10.21 9.32 2.82
N ARG A 135 10.16 7.99 2.89
CA ARG A 135 9.14 7.22 2.20
C ARG A 135 7.77 7.57 2.75
N VAL A 136 6.82 7.79 1.85
CA VAL A 136 5.41 7.91 2.18
C VAL A 136 4.77 6.53 2.01
N ASN A 137 4.27 5.96 3.10
CA ASN A 137 3.62 4.66 3.12
C ASN A 137 2.11 4.85 3.00
N ILE A 138 1.58 4.65 1.79
CA ILE A 138 0.14 4.60 1.57
C ILE A 138 -0.39 3.33 2.24
N THR A 139 -1.25 3.48 3.24
CA THR A 139 -1.88 2.37 3.97
C THR A 139 -3.14 1.94 3.24
N CYS A 140 -3.96 2.90 2.80
CA CYS A 140 -5.16 2.66 2.01
C CYS A 140 -5.26 3.63 0.81
N GLY A 141 -5.44 3.08 -0.39
CA GLY A 141 -5.70 3.82 -1.63
C GLY A 141 -7.13 3.60 -2.13
N HIS A 142 -7.28 3.07 -3.34
CA HIS A 142 -8.56 2.64 -3.87
C HIS A 142 -9.07 1.36 -3.19
N ARG A 143 -10.36 1.30 -2.86
CA ARG A 143 -11.05 0.07 -2.46
C ARG A 143 -12.12 -0.27 -3.49
N CYS A 144 -12.11 -1.48 -4.07
CA CYS A 144 -13.28 -1.89 -4.86
C CYS A 144 -14.49 -2.09 -3.93
N PRO A 145 -15.73 -2.13 -4.46
CA PRO A 145 -16.92 -2.33 -3.63
C PRO A 145 -16.85 -3.56 -2.72
N LYS A 146 -16.31 -4.67 -3.22
CA LYS A 146 -16.15 -5.91 -2.45
C LYS A 146 -15.16 -5.72 -1.29
N HIS A 147 -13.97 -5.18 -1.57
CA HIS A 147 -12.98 -4.90 -0.52
C HIS A 147 -13.48 -3.85 0.47
N ASN A 148 -14.18 -2.80 0.01
CA ASN A 148 -14.73 -1.78 0.90
C ASN A 148 -15.73 -2.39 1.88
N ALA A 149 -16.68 -3.20 1.39
CA ALA A 149 -17.65 -3.89 2.24
C ALA A 149 -16.98 -4.88 3.21
N TYR A 150 -15.90 -5.54 2.79
CA TYR A 150 -15.10 -6.39 3.66
C TYR A 150 -14.40 -5.59 4.76
N SER A 151 -13.73 -4.50 4.39
CA SER A 151 -12.93 -3.69 5.31
C SER A 151 -13.77 -2.93 6.31
N ASP A 152 -14.88 -2.36 5.87
CA ASP A 152 -15.83 -1.65 6.72
C ASP A 152 -17.27 -1.84 6.22
N PHE A 153 -18.04 -2.67 6.93
CA PHE A 153 -19.43 -2.99 6.60
C PHE A 153 -20.45 -1.97 7.14
N TYR A 154 -20.02 -0.97 7.93
CA TYR A 154 -20.93 0.01 8.51
C TYR A 154 -21.51 0.95 7.44
N LEU A 155 -22.65 1.57 7.76
CA LEU A 155 -23.42 2.36 6.78
C LEU A 155 -22.65 3.58 6.25
N ASN A 156 -21.84 4.21 7.10
CA ASN A 156 -20.97 5.34 6.77
C ASN A 156 -19.89 4.97 5.73
N ALA A 157 -19.39 3.73 5.74
CA ALA A 157 -18.38 3.27 4.80
C ALA A 157 -18.90 3.04 3.38
N LYS A 158 -20.22 2.88 3.19
CA LYS A 158 -20.83 2.62 1.87
C LYS A 158 -20.66 3.77 0.88
N THR A 159 -20.29 4.96 1.36
CA THR A 159 -20.06 6.16 0.54
C THR A 159 -18.61 6.64 0.59
N SER A 160 -17.67 5.76 0.96
CA SER A 160 -16.24 6.08 1.05
C SER A 160 -15.69 6.60 -0.29
N LYS A 161 -14.83 7.61 -0.20
CA LYS A 161 -14.15 8.19 -1.38
C LYS A 161 -12.98 7.34 -1.84
N HIS A 162 -12.51 6.38 -1.04
CA HIS A 162 -11.60 5.33 -1.50
C HIS A 162 -12.19 4.54 -2.67
N MET A 163 -13.51 4.33 -2.69
CA MET A 163 -14.17 3.59 -3.77
C MET A 163 -14.09 4.27 -5.13
N ILE A 164 -13.93 5.59 -5.16
CA ILE A 164 -13.82 6.38 -6.40
C ILE A 164 -12.41 6.90 -6.65
N GLY A 165 -11.41 6.43 -5.88
CA GLY A 165 -10.01 6.84 -6.02
C GLY A 165 -9.74 8.29 -5.60
N ALA A 166 -10.63 8.86 -4.77
CA ALA A 166 -10.61 10.26 -4.32
C ALA A 166 -10.20 10.41 -2.84
N GLU A 167 -9.61 9.37 -2.27
CA GLU A 167 -9.17 9.34 -0.86
C GLU A 167 -7.92 8.49 -0.72
N VAL A 168 -7.04 8.89 0.21
CA VAL A 168 -5.84 8.16 0.54
C VAL A 168 -5.51 8.29 2.01
N ASP A 169 -5.13 7.16 2.61
CA ASP A 169 -4.61 7.09 3.97
C ASP A 169 -3.12 6.76 3.89
N PHE A 170 -2.30 7.46 4.68
CA PHE A 170 -0.86 7.26 4.69
C PHE A 170 -0.20 7.74 5.98
N TYR A 171 1.03 7.28 6.19
CA TYR A 171 2.00 7.87 7.12
C TYR A 171 3.35 8.04 6.43
N VAL A 172 4.28 8.72 7.08
CA VAL A 172 5.61 9.01 6.53
C VAL A 172 6.67 8.47 7.48
N ASP A 173 7.64 7.73 6.93
CA ASP A 173 8.74 7.16 7.73
C ASP A 173 9.47 8.26 8.51
N SER A 174 9.79 8.01 9.79
CA SER A 174 10.39 8.97 10.73
C SER A 174 9.50 10.17 11.12
N TYR A 175 8.24 10.20 10.67
CA TYR A 175 7.23 11.21 11.00
C TYR A 175 5.92 10.57 11.50
N GLU A 176 5.96 9.29 11.87
CA GLU A 176 4.81 8.48 12.28
C GLU A 176 4.02 9.13 13.42
N TYR A 177 4.71 9.75 14.37
CA TYR A 177 4.13 10.44 15.53
C TYR A 177 4.17 11.96 15.41
N LYS A 178 4.39 12.50 14.20
CA LYS A 178 4.46 13.93 13.92
C LYS A 178 3.55 14.32 12.74
N PRO A 179 2.24 13.99 12.79
CA PRO A 179 1.34 14.30 11.69
C PRO A 179 1.22 15.81 11.42
N HIS A 180 1.39 16.65 12.44
CA HIS A 180 1.33 18.11 12.30
C HIS A 180 2.43 18.66 11.38
N ASP A 181 3.64 18.10 11.41
CA ASP A 181 4.74 18.48 10.50
C ASP A 181 4.35 18.20 9.03
N ILE A 182 3.63 17.09 8.80
CA ILE A 182 3.14 16.74 7.47
C ILE A 182 1.99 17.66 7.04
N LEU A 183 1.09 18.07 7.95
CA LEU A 183 0.05 19.06 7.66
C LEU A 183 0.66 20.39 7.20
N GLU A 184 1.71 20.86 7.88
CA GLU A 184 2.40 22.09 7.48
C GLU A 184 2.99 21.97 6.06
N ILE A 185 3.59 20.82 5.73
CA ILE A 185 4.09 20.54 4.38
C ILE A 185 2.94 20.59 3.36
N ILE A 186 1.78 20.01 3.67
CA ILE A 186 0.60 20.06 2.79
C ILE A 186 0.12 21.51 2.60
N PHE A 187 0.06 22.32 3.66
CA PHE A 187 -0.35 23.72 3.55
C PHE A 187 0.64 24.52 2.69
N ASN A 188 1.94 24.27 2.85
CA ASN A 188 2.99 24.92 2.07
C ASN A 188 2.94 24.55 0.58
N PHE A 189 2.53 23.32 0.22
CA PHE A 189 2.29 22.95 -1.18
C PHE A 189 1.36 23.92 -1.89
N TYR A 190 0.24 24.28 -1.25
CA TYR A 190 -0.75 25.19 -1.84
C TYR A 190 -0.26 26.64 -1.91
N LYS A 191 0.54 27.08 -0.93
CA LYS A 191 1.13 28.43 -0.92
C LYS A 191 2.18 28.61 -2.01
N GLU A 192 3.03 27.61 -2.23
CA GLU A 192 4.19 27.71 -3.11
C GLU A 192 3.88 27.41 -4.58
N LYS A 193 2.92 26.51 -4.85
CA LYS A 193 2.71 26.03 -6.22
C LYS A 193 2.07 27.13 -7.07
N LYS A 194 2.76 27.49 -8.16
CA LYS A 194 2.39 28.59 -9.07
C LYS A 194 0.93 28.56 -9.54
N ILE A 195 0.35 27.38 -9.73
CA ILE A 195 -1.04 27.21 -10.21
C ILE A 195 -2.10 27.72 -9.23
N TYR A 196 -1.76 27.84 -7.93
CA TYR A 196 -2.62 28.33 -6.86
C TYR A 196 -2.30 29.78 -6.46
N LYS A 197 -1.32 30.42 -7.13
CA LYS A 197 -0.96 31.81 -6.86
C LYS A 197 -2.20 32.72 -7.00
N ASN A 198 -2.45 33.53 -5.99
CA ASN A 198 -3.60 34.45 -5.88
C ASN A 198 -4.98 33.75 -5.84
N LYS A 199 -5.04 32.45 -5.57
CA LYS A 199 -6.30 31.70 -5.39
C LYS A 199 -6.49 31.37 -3.92
N THR A 200 -6.95 32.35 -3.15
CA THR A 200 -7.05 32.27 -1.69
C THR A 200 -7.89 31.09 -1.21
N GLU A 201 -8.89 30.67 -1.99
CA GLU A 201 -9.75 29.54 -1.63
C GLU A 201 -9.04 28.18 -1.71
N TYR A 202 -7.92 28.08 -2.43
CA TYR A 202 -7.03 26.92 -2.41
C TYR A 202 -5.90 27.08 -1.38
N GLN A 203 -5.45 28.31 -1.13
CA GLN A 203 -4.30 28.57 -0.25
C GLN A 203 -4.66 28.56 1.23
N ASN A 204 -5.86 29.02 1.58
CA ASN A 204 -6.33 29.10 2.95
C ASN A 204 -6.99 27.79 3.37
N PHE A 205 -6.50 27.23 4.47
CA PHE A 205 -7.11 26.10 5.15
C PHE A 205 -7.96 26.59 6.31
N TYR A 206 -9.16 26.03 6.41
CA TYR A 206 -10.11 26.28 7.47
C TYR A 206 -10.25 25.03 8.32
N GLU A 207 -10.37 25.21 9.62
CA GLU A 207 -10.71 24.13 10.54
C GLU A 207 -12.16 23.70 10.33
N TYR A 208 -12.40 22.40 10.31
CA TYR A 208 -13.73 21.82 10.19
C TYR A 208 -14.36 21.67 11.57
N THR A 209 -15.47 22.35 11.80
CA THR A 209 -16.04 22.52 13.15
C THR A 209 -17.16 21.55 13.52
N LYS A 210 -17.57 20.66 12.61
CA LYS A 210 -18.60 19.65 12.93
C LYS A 210 -17.95 18.41 13.54
N ASP A 211 -18.72 17.67 14.32
CA ASP A 211 -18.29 16.41 14.92
C ASP A 211 -17.79 15.43 13.85
N LEU A 212 -16.63 14.86 14.11
CA LEU A 212 -15.96 13.87 13.26
C LEU A 212 -15.63 12.62 14.08
N ASP A 213 -15.20 11.60 13.35
CA ASP A 213 -14.68 10.33 13.87
C ASP A 213 -13.23 10.42 14.39
N VAL A 214 -12.69 11.64 14.57
CA VAL A 214 -11.30 11.90 14.99
C VAL A 214 -11.25 12.96 16.09
N LYS A 215 -10.35 12.79 17.07
CA LYS A 215 -10.10 13.80 18.11
C LYS A 215 -9.34 15.02 17.59
N ALA A 216 -8.41 14.81 16.65
CA ALA A 216 -7.59 15.88 16.10
C ALA A 216 -8.41 16.80 15.18
N PRO A 217 -8.15 18.12 15.16
CA PRO A 217 -8.79 19.03 14.22
C PRO A 217 -8.57 18.59 12.77
N ALA A 218 -9.66 18.61 11.99
CA ALA A 218 -9.61 18.39 10.55
C ALA A 218 -9.55 19.72 9.81
N PHE A 219 -8.89 19.74 8.67
CA PHE A 219 -8.67 20.96 7.88
C PHE A 219 -9.13 20.79 6.45
N TYR A 220 -9.56 21.88 5.83
CA TYR A 220 -9.97 21.84 4.42
C TYR A 220 -9.71 23.16 3.70
N ASN A 221 -9.54 23.05 2.39
CA ASN A 221 -9.60 24.18 1.47
C ASN A 221 -10.63 23.85 0.37
N LYS A 222 -10.59 24.55 -0.77
CA LYS A 222 -11.47 24.23 -1.91
C LYS A 222 -11.25 22.83 -2.50
N GLU A 223 -10.02 22.32 -2.51
CA GLU A 223 -9.65 21.11 -3.25
C GLU A 223 -9.65 19.84 -2.41
N ILE A 224 -9.26 19.92 -1.14
CA ILE A 224 -9.07 18.76 -0.26
C ILE A 224 -9.62 18.97 1.15
N PHE A 225 -9.93 17.84 1.79
CA PHE A 225 -10.27 17.70 3.20
C PHE A 225 -9.27 16.74 3.85
N ILE A 226 -8.74 17.10 5.00
CA ILE A 226 -7.65 16.38 5.66
C ILE A 226 -8.09 16.02 7.08
N LYS A 227 -7.97 14.74 7.42
CA LYS A 227 -8.14 14.23 8.79
C LYS A 227 -6.83 13.63 9.29
N THR A 228 -6.57 13.79 10.58
CA THR A 228 -5.49 13.09 11.28
C THR A 228 -6.12 12.13 12.25
N TYR A 229 -5.76 10.87 12.16
CA TYR A 229 -6.22 9.79 13.02
C TYR A 229 -5.12 9.39 13.98
N ASP A 230 -5.43 9.30 15.27
CA ASP A 230 -4.53 8.74 16.27
C ASP A 230 -4.35 7.23 16.07
N PHE A 231 -3.45 6.60 16.83
CA PHE A 231 -3.11 5.17 16.67
C PHE A 231 -4.29 4.22 16.92
N ASP A 232 -5.31 4.64 17.67
CA ASP A 232 -6.50 3.86 18.02
C ASP A 232 -7.76 4.27 17.22
N GLU A 233 -7.67 5.31 16.39
CA GLU A 233 -8.82 5.88 15.66
C GLU A 233 -8.94 5.33 14.24
N GLY A 234 -10.18 5.28 13.72
CA GLY A 234 -10.47 5.01 12.31
C GLY A 234 -9.97 3.67 11.77
N ARG A 235 -9.65 2.71 12.65
CA ARG A 235 -9.05 1.43 12.27
C ARG A 235 -10.07 0.48 11.66
N ASP A 236 -9.69 -0.10 10.53
CA ASP A 236 -10.39 -1.14 9.81
C ASP A 236 -9.41 -2.23 9.34
N PHE A 237 -9.88 -3.15 8.49
CA PHE A 237 -9.05 -4.25 7.99
C PHE A 237 -8.06 -3.85 6.87
N SER A 238 -8.20 -2.64 6.31
CA SER A 238 -7.32 -2.11 5.27
C SER A 238 -6.21 -1.21 5.81
N ASN A 239 -6.39 -0.54 6.96
CA ASN A 239 -5.42 0.39 7.54
C ASN A 239 -4.80 -0.11 8.86
N ARG A 240 -4.51 -1.41 8.95
CA ARG A 240 -3.91 -2.06 10.13
C ARG A 240 -2.42 -1.73 10.28
N HIS A 241 -2.11 -0.56 10.84
CA HIS A 241 -0.77 -0.18 11.26
C HIS A 241 -0.78 0.47 12.66
N PRO A 242 0.33 0.38 13.41
CA PRO A 242 0.39 0.81 14.82
C PRO A 242 0.53 2.33 14.99
N TYR A 243 0.76 3.08 13.91
CA TYR A 243 1.07 4.51 13.95
C TYR A 243 -0.15 5.38 13.64
N PRO A 244 -0.22 6.64 14.11
CA PRO A 244 -1.13 7.63 13.56
C PRO A 244 -1.06 7.71 12.02
N TYR A 245 -2.14 8.14 11.37
CA TYR A 245 -2.15 8.36 9.92
C TYR A 245 -2.92 9.61 9.53
N ILE A 246 -2.68 10.04 8.29
CA ILE A 246 -3.35 11.16 7.66
C ILE A 246 -4.23 10.61 6.54
N SER A 247 -5.48 11.06 6.52
CA SER A 247 -6.41 10.80 5.43
C SER A 247 -6.64 12.09 4.64
N ILE A 248 -6.47 12.05 3.33
CA ILE A 248 -6.76 13.16 2.42
C ILE A 248 -7.88 12.75 1.47
N GLN A 249 -8.98 13.49 1.50
CA GLN A 249 -10.11 13.36 0.60
C GLN A 249 -10.14 14.52 -0.40
N VAL A 250 -10.32 14.22 -1.69
CA VAL A 250 -10.52 15.23 -2.72
C VAL A 250 -11.96 15.76 -2.67
N LEU A 251 -12.10 17.08 -2.55
CA LEU A 251 -13.38 17.80 -2.57
C LEU A 251 -13.72 18.36 -3.94
N PHE A 252 -12.73 18.76 -4.74
CA PHE A 252 -12.94 19.43 -6.02
C PHE A 252 -11.92 18.99 -7.07
N ASP A 253 -12.39 18.69 -8.28
CA ASP A 253 -11.56 18.36 -9.44
C ASP A 253 -11.33 19.65 -10.22
N LYS A 254 -10.11 20.21 -10.10
CA LYS A 254 -9.75 21.45 -10.79
C LYS A 254 -9.74 21.33 -12.31
N ASP A 255 -9.45 20.14 -12.85
CA ASP A 255 -9.30 19.92 -14.29
C ASP A 255 -10.68 19.87 -14.95
N LYS A 256 -11.68 19.34 -14.24
CA LYS A 256 -13.09 19.32 -14.66
C LYS A 256 -13.93 20.48 -14.15
N ASN A 257 -13.40 21.26 -13.22
CA ASN A 257 -14.12 22.30 -12.51
C ASN A 257 -15.42 21.79 -11.84
N GLU A 258 -15.36 20.61 -11.21
CA GLU A 258 -16.52 19.97 -10.56
C GLU A 258 -16.24 19.52 -9.13
N LYS A 259 -17.29 19.43 -8.31
CA LYS A 259 -17.19 18.84 -6.96
C LYS A 259 -16.98 17.32 -7.06
N VAL A 260 -16.05 16.80 -6.29
CA VAL A 260 -15.81 15.37 -6.14
C VAL A 260 -16.67 14.82 -5.01
N SER A 261 -17.71 14.09 -5.39
CA SER A 261 -18.58 13.34 -4.48
C SER A 261 -18.66 11.88 -4.89
N TYR A 262 -18.93 11.04 -3.89
CA TYR A 262 -19.32 9.66 -4.13
C TYR A 262 -20.58 9.60 -5.01
N SER A 263 -20.61 8.65 -5.94
CA SER A 263 -21.85 8.17 -6.53
C SER A 263 -21.75 6.65 -6.70
N TYR A 264 -22.90 5.97 -6.62
CA TYR A 264 -22.94 4.52 -6.79
C TYR A 264 -22.35 4.09 -8.13
N GLU A 265 -22.65 4.84 -9.20
CA GLU A 265 -22.10 4.60 -10.54
C GLU A 265 -20.57 4.71 -10.56
N LYS A 266 -20.00 5.82 -10.04
CA LYS A 266 -18.55 6.02 -9.99
C LYS A 266 -17.86 4.90 -9.20
N ALA A 267 -18.50 4.41 -8.15
CA ALA A 267 -17.91 3.42 -7.25
C ALA A 267 -18.06 1.96 -7.73
N ASN A 268 -19.15 1.63 -8.41
CA ASN A 268 -19.49 0.23 -8.74
C ASN A 268 -19.38 -0.11 -10.23
N LYS A 269 -19.48 0.88 -11.12
CA LYS A 269 -19.50 0.66 -12.58
C LYS A 269 -18.22 1.10 -13.28
N ASN A 270 -17.37 1.91 -12.64
CA ASN A 270 -16.17 2.46 -13.27
C ASN A 270 -14.91 1.67 -12.94
N LEU A 271 -14.95 0.33 -12.95
CA LEU A 271 -13.75 -0.49 -12.80
C LEU A 271 -13.81 -1.69 -13.75
N LEU A 272 -12.69 -1.99 -14.39
CA LEU A 272 -12.50 -3.19 -15.19
C LEU A 272 -12.32 -4.38 -14.25
N ARG A 273 -12.90 -5.51 -14.61
CA ARG A 273 -12.75 -6.79 -13.89
C ARG A 273 -12.10 -7.79 -14.84
N PHE A 274 -11.17 -8.58 -14.30
CA PHE A 274 -10.36 -9.56 -15.03
C PHE A 274 -10.66 -10.99 -14.57
#